data_AF-A0A6I1KAP5-F1
#
_entry.id   AF-A0A6I1KAP5-F1
#
_cell.length_a   1.000
_cell.length_b   1.000
_cell.length_c   1.000
_cell.angle_alpha   90.00
_cell.angle_beta   90.00
_cell.angle_gamma   90.00
#
_symmetry.space_group_name_H-M   'P 1'
#
loop_
_entity.id
_entity.type
_entity.pdbx_description
1 polymer ?
#
loop_
_entity_poly.entity_id
_entity_poly.type
_entity_poly.pdbx_seq_one_letter_code
_entity_poly.pdbx_strand_id
1 'polypeptide(L)'
;MFEAKNKRGITLVQRLQLLSLAAIGVFCVGAFWLVRGVFPGGDGVVARATASDGTELCVTQKYNDSIAEPYTVSFYYRRPGKPWGWYYFEHEDLRWVAGRIRLAEQGTLARIYNGVTEVARFDIPHERFTIARWNRTTSAAQLWMHPAWKPENLVPFATGNTEPTTLSVEDPRIPHQ
;
A
#
# COMPACT_ATOMS: atom_id res chain seq x y z
N MET A 1 23.07 47.56 -35.51
CA MET A 1 21.64 47.74 -35.88
C MET A 1 20.85 46.72 -35.08
N PHE A 2 20.13 47.13 -34.04
CA PHE A 2 19.37 46.22 -33.16
C PHE A 2 17.91 46.17 -33.63
N GLU A 3 17.47 45.00 -34.06
CA GLU A 3 16.09 44.72 -34.45
C GLU A 3 15.21 44.66 -33.20
N ALA A 4 14.30 45.61 -33.05
CA ALA A 4 13.39 45.68 -31.91
C ALA A 4 12.36 44.54 -31.99
N LYS A 5 12.52 43.52 -31.15
CA LYS A 5 11.60 42.38 -31.04
C LYS A 5 10.22 42.85 -30.57
N ASN A 6 9.25 42.89 -31.48
CA ASN A 6 7.88 43.30 -31.21
C ASN A 6 7.21 42.32 -30.23
N LYS A 7 7.05 42.72 -28.96
CA LYS A 7 6.33 41.95 -27.94
C LYS A 7 4.82 42.10 -28.20
N ARG A 8 4.24 41.22 -29.00
CA ARG A 8 2.77 41.14 -29.12
C ARG A 8 2.19 40.78 -27.75
N GLY A 9 1.48 41.71 -27.13
CA GLY A 9 0.78 41.49 -25.87
C GLY A 9 -0.36 40.49 -26.02
N ILE A 10 -0.54 39.63 -25.03
CA ILE A 10 -1.65 38.67 -24.97
C ILE A 10 -2.97 39.43 -24.79
N THR A 11 -3.93 39.19 -25.67
CA THR A 11 -5.27 39.79 -25.62
C THR A 11 -6.10 39.26 -24.45
N LEU A 12 -7.16 39.97 -24.04
CA LEU A 12 -8.06 39.52 -22.97
C LEU A 12 -8.68 38.14 -23.27
N VAL A 13 -9.09 37.91 -24.52
CA VAL A 13 -9.66 36.63 -24.97
C VAL A 13 -8.66 35.48 -24.80
N GLN A 14 -7.40 35.70 -25.20
CA GLN A 14 -6.35 34.69 -25.02
C GLN A 14 -6.06 34.42 -23.54
N ARG A 15 -6.10 35.44 -22.67
CA ARG A 15 -5.96 35.24 -21.21
C ARG A 15 -7.10 34.39 -20.65
N LEU A 16 -8.34 34.69 -21.03
CA LEU A 16 -9.51 33.92 -20.60
C LEU A 16 -9.43 32.46 -21.06
N GLN A 17 -9.03 32.22 -22.32
CA GLN A 17 -8.83 30.86 -22.85
C GLN A 17 -7.76 30.09 -22.06
N LEU A 18 -6.61 30.71 -21.77
CA LEU A 18 -5.57 30.08 -20.97
C LEU A 18 -6.04 29.75 -19.55
N LEU A 19 -6.80 30.66 -18.92
CA LEU A 19 -7.38 30.41 -17.59
C LEU A 19 -8.39 29.27 -17.61
N SER A 20 -9.28 29.21 -18.61
CA SER A 20 -10.24 28.11 -18.77
C SER A 20 -9.53 26.77 -18.97
N LEU A 21 -8.51 26.71 -19.83
CA LEU A 21 -7.73 25.49 -20.04
C LEU A 21 -6.99 25.05 -18.77
N ALA A 22 -6.43 26.00 -18.01
CA ALA A 22 -5.80 25.69 -16.73
C ALA A 22 -6.82 25.14 -15.72
N ALA A 23 -8.00 25.75 -15.62
CA ALA A 23 -9.07 25.29 -14.74
C ALA A 23 -9.55 23.88 -15.10
N ILE A 24 -9.75 23.60 -16.39
CA ILE A 24 -10.11 22.25 -16.88
C ILE A 24 -9.00 21.25 -16.54
N GLY A 25 -7.74 21.61 -16.75
CA GLY A 25 -6.60 20.77 -16.41
C GLY A 25 -6.58 20.38 -14.93
N VAL A 26 -6.76 21.37 -14.04
CA VAL A 26 -6.84 21.14 -12.59
C VAL A 26 -8.03 20.24 -12.23
N PHE A 27 -9.19 20.49 -12.83
CA PHE A 27 -10.40 19.69 -12.62
C PHE A 27 -10.19 18.22 -13.04
N CYS A 28 -9.63 17.98 -14.23
CA CYS A 28 -9.38 16.62 -14.74
C CYS A 28 -8.40 15.85 -13.85
N VAL A 29 -7.34 16.50 -13.36
CA VAL A 29 -6.39 15.88 -12.43
C VAL A 29 -7.08 15.55 -11.11
N GLY A 30 -7.85 16.48 -10.54
CA GLY A 30 -8.61 16.24 -9.31
C GLY A 30 -9.61 15.09 -9.44
N ALA A 31 -10.39 15.08 -10.52
CA ALA A 31 -11.35 14.02 -10.82
C ALA A 31 -10.67 12.66 -11.00
N PHE A 32 -9.53 12.60 -11.69
CA PHE A 32 -8.76 11.36 -11.83
C PHE A 32 -8.31 10.79 -10.49
N TRP A 33 -7.78 11.63 -9.59
CA TRP A 33 -7.36 11.18 -8.26
C TRP A 33 -8.53 10.74 -7.39
N LEU A 34 -9.65 11.46 -7.44
CA LEU A 34 -10.88 11.08 -6.73
C LEU A 34 -11.36 9.71 -7.21
N VAL A 35 -11.54 9.54 -8.53
CA VAL A 35 -11.99 8.28 -9.13
C VAL A 35 -11.06 7.14 -8.75
N ARG A 36 -9.75 7.32 -8.90
CA ARG A 36 -8.76 6.29 -8.54
C ARG A 36 -8.81 5.90 -7.06
N GLY A 37 -9.11 6.85 -6.17
CA GLY A 37 -9.15 6.65 -4.73
C GLY A 37 -10.39 5.90 -4.23
N VAL A 38 -11.54 6.05 -4.91
CA VAL A 38 -12.84 5.55 -4.42
C VAL A 38 -13.47 4.44 -5.28
N PHE A 39 -13.04 4.27 -6.52
CA PHE A 39 -13.58 3.22 -7.40
C PHE A 39 -12.89 1.88 -7.20
N PRO A 40 -13.51 0.75 -7.60
CA PRO A 40 -12.99 -0.59 -7.38
C PRO A 40 -11.57 -0.85 -7.89
N GLY A 41 -10.90 -1.81 -7.24
CA GLY A 41 -9.68 -2.46 -7.71
C GLY A 41 -8.45 -2.26 -6.84
N GLY A 42 -7.42 -3.07 -7.08
CA GLY A 42 -6.19 -3.03 -6.25
C GLY A 42 -6.30 -3.85 -4.96
N ASP A 43 -7.31 -4.71 -4.84
CA ASP A 43 -7.42 -5.69 -3.78
C ASP A 43 -6.16 -6.58 -3.70
N GLY A 44 -5.85 -7.01 -2.49
CA GLY A 44 -4.73 -7.89 -2.20
C GLY A 44 -3.63 -7.20 -1.40
N VAL A 45 -2.40 -7.69 -1.55
CA VAL A 45 -1.29 -7.33 -0.66
C VAL A 45 -0.54 -6.08 -1.13
N VAL A 46 -0.72 -4.96 -0.45
CA VAL A 46 -0.09 -3.68 -0.81
C VAL A 46 1.32 -3.50 -0.27
N ALA A 47 1.71 -4.27 0.74
CA ALA A 47 3.07 -4.27 1.28
C ALA A 47 3.43 -5.61 1.93
N ARG A 48 4.70 -6.01 1.84
CA ARG A 48 5.27 -7.18 2.53
C ARG A 48 6.65 -6.86 3.08
N ALA A 49 7.00 -7.53 4.17
CA ALA A 49 8.36 -7.61 4.67
C ALA A 49 8.54 -8.90 5.48
N THR A 50 9.78 -9.34 5.63
CA THR A 50 10.15 -10.43 6.53
C THR A 50 11.24 -9.92 7.46
N ALA A 51 11.00 -10.02 8.77
CA ALA A 51 11.96 -9.63 9.80
C ALA A 51 13.12 -10.63 9.90
N SER A 52 14.19 -10.22 10.58
CA SER A 52 15.40 -11.03 10.78
C SER A 52 15.14 -12.32 11.55
N ASP A 53 14.12 -12.36 12.41
CA ASP A 53 13.67 -13.54 13.15
C ASP A 53 12.73 -14.45 12.34
N GLY A 54 12.54 -14.18 11.05
CA GLY A 54 11.64 -14.92 10.16
C GLY A 54 10.16 -14.53 10.30
N THR A 55 9.83 -13.52 11.09
CA THR A 55 8.45 -13.01 11.17
C THR A 55 8.05 -12.38 9.84
N GLU A 56 7.01 -12.90 9.22
CA GLU A 56 6.44 -12.33 8.00
C GLU A 56 5.39 -11.29 8.35
N LEU A 57 5.36 -10.20 7.58
CA LEU A 57 4.48 -9.06 7.76
C LEU A 57 3.81 -8.75 6.43
N CYS A 58 2.51 -8.45 6.43
CA CYS A 58 1.86 -7.93 5.25
C CYS A 58 0.74 -6.94 5.57
N VAL A 59 0.57 -5.97 4.68
CA VAL A 59 -0.59 -5.08 4.65
C VAL A 59 -1.42 -5.44 3.43
N THR A 60 -2.72 -5.59 3.63
CA THR A 60 -3.66 -5.91 2.57
C THR A 60 -4.72 -4.82 2.47
N GLN A 61 -5.27 -4.61 1.29
CA GLN A 61 -6.47 -3.82 1.10
C GLN A 61 -7.55 -4.64 0.41
N LYS A 62 -8.81 -4.28 0.65
CA LYS A 62 -9.97 -4.86 -0.02
C LYS A 62 -11.02 -3.79 -0.26
N TYR A 63 -11.55 -3.72 -1.47
CA TYR A 63 -12.66 -2.85 -1.83
C TYR A 63 -13.96 -3.31 -1.15
N ASN A 64 -14.69 -2.36 -0.57
CA ASN A 64 -15.91 -2.63 0.21
C ASN A 64 -17.21 -2.33 -0.55
N ASP A 65 -17.15 -1.93 -1.83
CA ASP A 65 -18.33 -1.51 -2.60
C ASP A 65 -19.10 -0.32 -1.96
N SER A 66 -18.36 0.54 -1.26
CA SER A 66 -18.88 1.72 -0.56
C SER A 66 -18.17 2.98 -1.03
N ILE A 67 -18.90 4.07 -1.26
CA ILE A 67 -18.28 5.37 -1.61
C ILE A 67 -17.72 6.07 -0.37
N ALA A 68 -18.35 5.88 0.80
CA ALA A 68 -17.94 6.50 2.05
C ALA A 68 -16.71 5.81 2.67
N GLU A 69 -16.64 4.48 2.52
CA GLU A 69 -15.60 3.62 3.10
C GLU A 69 -15.08 2.66 2.03
N PRO A 70 -14.39 3.16 0.99
CA PRO A 70 -14.14 2.39 -0.23
C PRO A 70 -13.21 1.21 0.00
N TYR A 71 -12.26 1.30 0.92
CA TYR A 71 -11.31 0.23 1.17
C TYR A 71 -11.17 -0.10 2.64
N THR A 72 -11.16 -1.38 2.96
CA THR A 72 -10.68 -1.88 4.25
C THR A 72 -9.20 -2.21 4.12
N VAL A 73 -8.38 -1.63 5.00
CA VAL A 73 -6.96 -1.97 5.12
C VAL A 73 -6.76 -2.85 6.35
N SER A 74 -5.91 -3.85 6.23
CA SER A 74 -5.63 -4.80 7.30
C SER A 74 -4.15 -5.09 7.39
N PHE A 75 -3.66 -5.23 8.61
CA PHE A 75 -2.29 -5.65 8.88
C PHE A 75 -2.30 -7.09 9.39
N TYR A 76 -1.37 -7.89 8.89
CA TYR A 76 -1.17 -9.25 9.34
C TYR A 76 0.31 -9.51 9.63
N TYR A 77 0.56 -10.39 10.59
CA TYR A 77 1.90 -10.91 10.88
C TYR A 77 1.86 -12.41 11.11
N ARG A 78 2.97 -13.09 10.89
CA ARG A 78 3.13 -14.51 11.19
C ARG A 78 4.53 -14.77 11.71
N ARG A 79 4.61 -15.23 12.97
CA ARG A 79 5.85 -15.79 13.53
C ARG A 79 6.17 -17.15 12.87
N PRO A 80 7.44 -17.58 12.79
CA PRO A 80 7.79 -18.90 12.26
C PRO A 80 6.99 -20.03 12.91
N GLY A 81 6.32 -20.85 12.09
CA GLY A 81 5.52 -22.00 12.55
C GLY A 81 4.23 -21.64 13.30
N LYS A 82 3.81 -20.37 13.32
CA LYS A 82 2.56 -19.91 13.96
C LYS A 82 1.50 -19.57 12.90
N PRO A 83 0.20 -19.50 13.27
CA PRO A 83 -0.82 -18.95 12.40
C PRO A 83 -0.61 -17.44 12.17
N TRP A 84 -1.26 -16.92 11.13
CA TRP A 84 -1.31 -15.48 10.90
C TRP A 84 -2.17 -14.80 11.97
N GLY A 85 -1.60 -13.78 12.62
CA GLY A 85 -2.34 -12.84 13.47
C GLY A 85 -2.79 -11.64 12.64
N TRP A 86 -3.99 -11.16 12.92
CA TRP A 86 -4.60 -10.01 12.25
C TRP A 86 -4.79 -8.84 13.22
N TYR A 87 -4.51 -7.65 12.70
CA TYR A 87 -4.90 -6.38 13.30
C TYR A 87 -5.76 -5.60 12.30
N TYR A 88 -6.85 -5.10 12.83
CA TYR A 88 -7.64 -4.08 12.18
C TYR A 88 -6.83 -2.79 12.08
N PHE A 89 -6.70 -2.26 10.87
CA PHE A 89 -6.05 -0.98 10.61
C PHE A 89 -7.09 0.15 10.63
N GLU A 90 -7.93 0.23 9.59
CA GLU A 90 -8.93 1.29 9.39
C GLU A 90 -9.92 0.87 8.27
N HIS A 91 -11.19 1.31 8.37
CA HIS A 91 -12.27 1.13 7.39
C HIS A 91 -12.42 2.36 6.48
N GLU A 92 -11.88 3.52 6.88
CA GLU A 92 -12.05 4.81 6.22
C GLU A 92 -10.77 5.23 5.47
N ASP A 93 -10.24 4.37 4.59
CA ASP A 93 -9.10 4.76 3.75
C ASP A 93 -9.46 4.76 2.26
N LEU A 94 -8.78 5.63 1.52
CA LEU A 94 -8.77 5.59 0.06
C LEU A 94 -7.89 4.45 -0.40
N ARG A 95 -7.98 4.09 -1.69
CA ARG A 95 -7.12 3.08 -2.30
C ARG A 95 -5.64 3.37 -2.02
N TRP A 96 -4.95 2.42 -1.41
CA TRP A 96 -3.49 2.45 -1.30
C TRP A 96 -2.89 2.16 -2.66
N VAL A 97 -2.21 3.16 -3.22
CA VAL A 97 -1.49 3.01 -4.49
C VAL A 97 -0.08 2.45 -4.26
N ALA A 98 0.52 2.75 -3.11
CA ALA A 98 1.86 2.30 -2.77
C ALA A 98 1.99 2.08 -1.27
N GLY A 99 1.85 0.82 -0.83
CA GLY A 99 2.15 0.43 0.54
C GLY A 99 3.64 0.12 0.70
N ARG A 100 4.19 0.35 1.90
CA ARG A 100 5.54 -0.09 2.24
C ARG A 100 5.67 -0.43 3.72
N ILE A 101 6.41 -1.49 4.02
CA ILE A 101 6.88 -1.80 5.37
C ILE A 101 8.39 -1.57 5.39
N ARG A 102 8.89 -0.80 6.35
CA ARG A 102 10.32 -0.65 6.62
C ARG A 102 10.63 -1.23 7.99
N LEU A 103 11.62 -2.11 8.03
CA LEU A 103 12.17 -2.61 9.28
C LEU A 103 13.19 -1.61 9.82
N ALA A 104 13.08 -1.29 11.10
CA ALA A 104 13.96 -0.42 11.85
C ALA A 104 14.48 -1.17 13.08
N GLU A 105 15.41 -0.56 13.82
CA GLU A 105 15.86 -1.07 15.12
C GLU A 105 16.34 -2.53 15.04
N GLN A 106 17.20 -2.82 14.06
CA GLN A 106 17.74 -4.18 13.82
C GLN A 106 16.66 -5.23 13.48
N GLY A 107 15.50 -4.77 13.00
CA GLY A 107 14.40 -5.63 12.58
C GLY A 107 13.36 -5.90 13.66
N THR A 108 13.41 -5.23 14.81
CA THR A 108 12.41 -5.40 15.88
C THR A 108 11.19 -4.49 15.73
N LEU A 109 11.30 -3.40 14.95
CA LEU A 109 10.22 -2.47 14.71
C LEU A 109 9.90 -2.40 13.22
N ALA A 110 8.65 -2.68 12.85
CA ALA A 110 8.15 -2.45 11.51
C ALA A 110 7.38 -1.12 11.44
N ARG A 111 7.76 -0.25 10.52
CA ARG A 111 7.07 1.01 10.21
C ARG A 111 6.31 0.87 8.90
N ILE A 112 5.03 1.18 8.93
CA ILE A 112 4.10 0.97 7.82
C ILE A 112 3.76 2.32 7.19
N TYR A 113 3.88 2.40 5.87
CA TYR A 113 3.68 3.63 5.10
C TYR A 113 2.60 3.44 4.04
N ASN A 114 1.76 4.48 3.90
CA ASN A 114 0.98 4.74 2.69
C ASN A 114 1.69 5.87 1.90
N GLY A 115 2.32 5.51 0.79
CA GLY A 115 3.24 6.39 0.07
C GLY A 115 4.44 6.81 0.92
N VAL A 116 4.46 8.09 1.31
CA VAL A 116 5.53 8.68 2.14
C VAL A 116 5.11 8.86 3.61
N THR A 117 3.82 8.72 3.92
CA THR A 117 3.27 8.96 5.25
C THR A 117 3.33 7.69 6.07
N GLU A 118 3.92 7.76 7.26
CA GLU A 118 3.88 6.67 8.23
C GLU A 118 2.50 6.62 8.89
N VAL A 119 1.82 5.49 8.75
CA VAL A 119 0.43 5.33 9.17
C VAL A 119 0.28 4.37 10.34
N ALA A 120 1.22 3.44 10.52
CA ALA A 120 1.26 2.57 11.69
C ALA A 120 2.67 2.03 11.98
N ARG A 121 2.81 1.42 13.16
CA ARG A 121 4.01 0.72 13.62
C ARG A 121 3.63 -0.61 14.23
N PHE A 122 4.53 -1.58 14.12
CA PHE A 122 4.41 -2.87 14.77
C PHE A 122 5.71 -3.21 15.49
N ASP A 123 5.65 -3.24 16.82
CA ASP A 123 6.70 -3.76 17.69
C ASP A 123 6.61 -5.29 17.67
N ILE A 124 7.56 -5.91 16.99
CA ILE A 124 7.56 -7.34 16.71
C ILE A 124 7.74 -8.13 18.02
N PRO A 125 8.79 -7.91 18.84
CA PRO A 125 8.98 -8.64 20.10
C PRO A 125 7.76 -8.64 21.02
N HIS A 126 7.07 -7.50 21.14
CA HIS A 126 5.94 -7.36 22.07
C HIS A 126 4.57 -7.58 21.42
N GLU A 127 4.53 -7.81 20.11
CA GLU A 127 3.29 -7.94 19.32
C GLU A 127 2.32 -6.79 19.58
N ARG A 128 2.84 -5.55 19.47
CA ARG A 128 2.07 -4.32 19.66
C ARG A 128 1.92 -3.58 18.35
N PHE A 129 0.68 -3.37 17.95
CA PHE A 129 0.33 -2.61 16.76
C PHE A 129 -0.16 -1.23 17.17
N THR A 130 0.48 -0.18 16.65
CA THR A 130 0.15 1.22 16.95
C THR A 130 -0.24 1.96 15.69
N ILE A 131 -1.45 2.51 15.66
CA ILE A 131 -1.92 3.36 14.56
C ILE A 131 -1.44 4.79 14.81
N ALA A 132 -0.69 5.36 13.86
CA ALA A 132 0.00 6.64 14.04
C ALA A 132 -0.97 7.82 14.19
N ARG A 133 -2.08 7.82 13.42
CA ARG A 133 -3.08 8.89 13.39
C ARG A 133 -3.69 9.20 14.77
N TRP A 134 -3.99 8.16 15.55
CA TRP A 134 -4.63 8.29 16.86
C TRP A 134 -3.74 7.91 18.04
N ASN A 135 -2.52 7.46 17.75
CA ASN A 135 -1.60 6.90 18.74
C ASN A 135 -2.26 5.78 19.58
N ARG A 136 -3.11 4.96 18.95
CA ARG A 136 -3.82 3.85 19.61
C ARG A 136 -3.01 2.58 19.42
N THR A 137 -2.68 1.93 20.54
CA THR A 137 -1.94 0.67 20.57
C THR A 137 -2.84 -0.49 20.95
N THR A 138 -2.76 -1.57 20.19
CA THR A 138 -3.39 -2.85 20.51
C THR A 138 -2.29 -3.89 20.73
N SER A 139 -2.36 -4.60 21.86
CA SER A 139 -1.44 -5.71 22.16
C SER A 139 -2.10 -7.03 21.75
N ALA A 140 -1.31 -7.93 21.18
CA ALA A 140 -1.75 -9.21 20.61
C ALA A 140 -2.71 -9.08 19.41
N ALA A 141 -2.70 -10.10 18.54
CA ALA A 141 -3.60 -10.17 17.40
C ALA A 141 -5.07 -10.09 17.86
N GLN A 142 -5.88 -9.31 17.15
CA GLN A 142 -7.32 -9.22 17.41
C GLN A 142 -8.06 -10.46 16.90
N LEU A 143 -7.51 -11.11 15.87
CA LEU A 143 -8.00 -12.37 15.33
C LEU A 143 -6.82 -13.23 14.88
N TRP A 144 -6.96 -14.54 15.03
CA TRP A 144 -6.04 -15.52 14.45
C TRP A 144 -6.69 -16.17 13.23
N MET A 145 -5.97 -16.20 12.12
CA MET A 145 -6.48 -16.75 10.87
C MET A 145 -6.38 -18.27 10.87
N HIS A 146 -7.27 -18.90 10.09
CA HIS A 146 -7.22 -20.34 9.87
C HIS A 146 -5.84 -20.75 9.29
N PRO A 147 -5.27 -21.92 9.62
CA PRO A 147 -3.94 -22.33 9.12
C PRO A 147 -3.81 -22.40 7.59
N ALA A 148 -4.91 -22.66 6.89
CA ALA A 148 -4.96 -22.65 5.43
C ALA A 148 -5.10 -21.25 4.82
N TRP A 149 -5.33 -20.21 5.64
CA TRP A 149 -5.40 -18.84 5.17
C TRP A 149 -4.01 -18.37 4.74
N LYS A 150 -3.97 -17.68 3.60
CA LYS A 150 -2.78 -17.04 3.09
C LYS A 150 -3.15 -15.65 2.56
N PRO A 151 -2.25 -14.66 2.66
CA PRO A 151 -2.54 -13.30 2.21
C PRO A 151 -2.75 -13.22 0.69
N GLU A 152 -2.26 -14.18 -0.10
CA GLU A 152 -2.50 -14.29 -1.55
C GLU A 152 -3.94 -14.70 -1.89
N ASN A 153 -4.66 -15.32 -0.95
CA ASN A 153 -6.04 -15.74 -1.18
C ASN A 153 -7.01 -14.55 -1.23
N LEU A 154 -6.55 -13.36 -0.85
CA LEU A 154 -7.18 -12.09 -1.22
C LEU A 154 -6.82 -11.82 -2.70
N VAL A 155 -7.51 -12.50 -3.62
CA VAL A 155 -7.31 -12.44 -5.09
C VAL A 155 -7.37 -10.98 -5.59
N PRO A 156 -6.72 -10.60 -6.72
CA PRO A 156 -5.31 -10.29 -6.81
C PRO A 156 -4.97 -8.87 -7.32
N PHE A 157 -3.75 -8.49 -7.00
CA PHE A 157 -2.87 -7.50 -7.62
C PHE A 157 -2.95 -7.50 -9.17
N ALA A 158 -3.47 -6.43 -9.77
CA ALA A 158 -3.33 -6.17 -11.21
C ALA A 158 -2.05 -5.36 -11.47
N THR A 159 -0.88 -5.98 -11.41
CA THR A 159 0.32 -5.44 -12.06
C THR A 159 1.07 -6.59 -12.72
N GLY A 160 1.13 -6.55 -14.05
CA GLY A 160 1.82 -7.53 -14.86
C GLY A 160 3.29 -7.74 -14.45
N ASN A 161 3.75 -8.96 -14.68
CA ASN A 161 5.13 -9.35 -14.92
C ASN A 161 6.16 -8.82 -13.91
N THR A 162 6.15 -9.36 -12.70
CA THR A 162 7.41 -9.70 -12.05
C THR A 162 7.34 -11.18 -11.72
N GLU A 163 8.02 -11.99 -12.53
CA GLU A 163 8.23 -13.40 -12.24
C GLU A 163 8.78 -13.54 -10.80
N PRO A 164 8.27 -14.49 -10.00
CA PRO A 164 8.97 -14.87 -8.80
C PRO A 164 10.31 -15.46 -9.22
N THR A 165 11.42 -14.88 -8.76
CA THR A 165 12.74 -15.50 -8.83
C THR A 165 12.69 -16.80 -8.03
N THR A 166 12.26 -17.89 -8.67
CA THR A 166 12.44 -19.24 -8.18
C THR A 166 13.93 -19.56 -8.28
N LEU A 167 14.61 -19.52 -7.14
CA LEU A 167 15.84 -20.27 -6.96
C LEU A 167 15.50 -21.75 -7.17
N SER A 168 15.83 -22.25 -8.36
CA SER A 168 15.83 -23.69 -8.63
C SER A 168 16.96 -24.29 -7.81
N VAL A 169 16.62 -24.95 -6.70
CA VAL A 169 17.49 -25.92 -6.05
C VAL A 169 17.20 -27.25 -6.74
N GLU A 170 17.99 -27.57 -7.76
CA GLU A 170 18.18 -28.96 -8.18
C GLU A 170 18.89 -29.69 -7.03
N ASP A 171 18.21 -30.64 -6.40
CA ASP A 171 18.91 -31.71 -5.69
C ASP A 171 18.30 -33.08 -6.06
N PRO A 172 18.87 -33.76 -7.07
CA PRO A 172 18.62 -35.17 -7.30
C PRO A 172 19.82 -35.96 -6.80
N ARG A 173 19.76 -36.49 -5.57
CA ARG A 173 20.54 -37.67 -5.16
C ARG A 173 20.08 -38.26 -3.81
N ILE A 174 18.99 -39.03 -3.85
CA ILE A 174 18.78 -40.13 -2.88
C ILE A 174 18.98 -41.45 -3.64
N PRO A 175 19.97 -42.28 -3.27
CA PRO A 175 20.10 -43.63 -3.83
C PRO A 175 19.10 -44.57 -3.14
N HIS A 176 18.32 -45.30 -3.95
CA HIS A 176 17.65 -46.50 -3.47
C HIS A 176 18.60 -47.68 -3.63
N GLN A 177 18.86 -48.35 -2.49
CA GLN A 177 19.30 -49.73 -2.27
C GLN A 177 20.32 -50.36 -3.23
#